data_AF-A0A5N7BDC1-F1
#
_entry.id   AF-A0A5N7BDC1-F1
#
_cell.length_a   1.000
_cell.length_b   1.000
_cell.length_c   1.000
_cell.angle_alpha   90.00
_cell.angle_beta   90.00
_cell.angle_gamma   90.00
#
_symmetry.space_group_name_H-M   'P 1'
#
loop_
_entity.id
_entity.type
_entity.pdbx_description
1 polymer ?
#
loop_
_entity_poly.entity_id
_entity_poly.type
_entity_poly.pdbx_seq_one_letter_code
_entity_poly.pdbx_strand_id
1 'polypeptide(L)'
;MIVFFDILLLDDDICLKKPHRERRLLLKDVVEVIEGHADISEQRILDFCQPGSQTPLENIFAEGIAARWEGLVLKGCEDPYFTIFPSQQMAPGVAGLSLKKTISQV
;
A
#
# COMPACT_ATOMS: atom_id res chain seq x y z
N MET A 1 8.84 -17.89 1.84
CA MET A 1 8.79 -16.76 0.92
C MET A 1 8.52 -15.49 1.72
N ILE A 2 9.41 -14.50 1.62
CA ILE A 2 9.22 -13.16 2.21
C ILE A 2 8.67 -12.27 1.11
N VAL A 3 7.61 -11.52 1.42
CA VAL A 3 7.01 -10.55 0.49
C VAL A 3 7.25 -9.15 1.04
N PHE A 4 8.08 -8.38 0.35
CA PHE A 4 8.42 -7.01 0.73
C PHE A 4 7.36 -6.04 0.23
N PHE A 5 6.93 -5.10 1.08
CA PHE A 5 5.85 -4.17 0.74
C PHE A 5 6.24 -2.69 0.92
N ASP A 6 7.29 -2.37 1.69
CA ASP A 6 7.76 -1.00 1.91
C ASP A 6 9.27 -1.01 2.23
N ILE A 7 9.90 0.17 2.13
CA ILE A 7 11.31 0.41 2.51
C ILE A 7 11.36 1.62 3.43
N LEU A 8 11.99 1.46 4.60
CA LEU A 8 11.95 2.47 5.67
C LEU A 8 13.28 3.22 5.82
N LEU A 9 14.38 2.57 5.44
CA LEU A 9 15.75 3.07 5.51
C LEU A 9 16.54 2.39 4.38
N LEU A 10 17.33 3.16 3.65
CA LEU A 10 18.27 2.66 2.66
C LEU A 10 19.62 3.33 2.91
N ASP A 11 20.59 2.56 3.41
CA ASP A 11 21.86 3.10 3.90
C ASP A 11 21.65 4.26 4.90
N ASP A 12 22.07 5.47 4.55
CA ASP A 12 21.90 6.69 5.34
C ASP A 12 20.62 7.49 4.98
N ASP A 13 19.83 7.02 4.01
CA ASP A 13 18.59 7.68 3.56
C ASP A 13 17.36 7.24 4.37
N ILE A 14 16.89 8.13 5.24
CA ILE A 14 15.68 7.95 6.05
C ILE A 14 14.42 8.03 5.18
N CYS A 15 14.04 6.90 4.59
CA CYS A 15 12.91 6.81 3.67
C CYS A 15 11.55 7.08 4.32
N LEU A 16 11.43 6.98 5.65
CA LEU A 16 10.18 7.23 6.39
C LEU A 16 9.54 8.60 6.13
N LYS A 17 10.33 9.61 5.74
CA LYS A 17 9.85 10.96 5.41
C LYS A 17 9.38 11.10 3.95
N LYS A 18 9.67 10.11 3.11
CA LYS A 18 9.34 10.11 1.68
C LYS A 18 7.89 9.66 1.47
N PRO A 19 7.20 10.18 0.45
CA PRO A 19 5.91 9.66 0.01
C PRO A 19 5.92 8.15 -0.23
N HIS A 20 4.82 7.44 0.05
CA HIS A 20 4.71 6.00 -0.18
C HIS A 20 5.08 5.60 -1.61
N ARG A 21 4.67 6.40 -2.61
CA ARG A 21 5.03 6.14 -4.02
C ARG A 21 6.54 6.14 -4.27
N GLU A 22 7.30 7.02 -3.61
CA GLU A 22 8.74 7.13 -3.78
C GLU A 22 9.44 5.95 -3.09
N ARG A 23 9.07 5.65 -1.85
CA ARG A 23 9.55 4.46 -1.14
C ARG A 23 9.31 3.19 -1.94
N ARG A 24 8.16 3.11 -2.61
CA ARG A 24 7.83 1.96 -3.45
C ARG A 24 8.71 1.81 -4.68
N LEU A 25 9.11 2.92 -5.30
CA LEU A 25 10.07 2.90 -6.41
C LEU A 25 11.44 2.43 -5.92
N LEU A 26 11.90 2.96 -4.78
CA LEU A 26 13.15 2.54 -4.14
C LEU A 26 13.15 1.04 -3.80
N LEU A 27 12.04 0.54 -3.24
CA LEU A 27 11.90 -0.88 -2.92
C LEU A 27 12.09 -1.78 -4.16
N LYS A 28 11.48 -1.39 -5.29
CA LYS A 28 11.58 -2.13 -6.56
C LYS A 28 12.97 -2.10 -7.17
N ASP A 29 13.72 -1.03 -6.91
CA ASP A 29 15.09 -0.85 -7.38
C ASP A 29 16.09 -1.69 -6.57
N VAL A 30 15.85 -1.80 -5.25
CA VAL A 30 16.78 -2.44 -4.31
C VAL A 30 16.53 -3.95 -4.12
N VAL A 31 15.28 -4.40 -4.18
CA VAL A 31 14.94 -5.80 -3.92
C VAL A 31 15.07 -6.65 -5.17
N GLU A 32 15.96 -7.62 -5.13
CA GLU A 32 16.00 -8.73 -6.09
C GLU A 32 14.90 -9.75 -5.76
N VAL A 33 14.03 -10.02 -6.74
CA VAL A 33 13.01 -11.06 -6.64
C VAL A 33 13.66 -12.42 -6.91
N ILE A 34 13.53 -13.33 -5.95
CA ILE A 34 14.08 -14.70 -6.04
C ILE A 34 12.92 -15.67 -5.90
N GLU A 35 12.63 -16.42 -6.96
CA GLU A 35 11.50 -17.33 -7.02
C GLU A 35 11.48 -18.29 -5.81
N GLY A 36 10.32 -18.37 -5.13
CA GLY A 36 10.11 -19.17 -3.93
C GLY A 36 10.72 -18.59 -2.63
N HIS A 37 11.55 -17.55 -2.71
CA HIS A 37 12.31 -17.02 -1.57
C HIS A 37 11.93 -15.57 -1.22
N ALA A 38 11.96 -14.66 -2.20
CA ALA A 38 11.76 -13.23 -2.03
C ALA A 38 10.89 -12.67 -3.17
N ASP A 39 9.88 -11.88 -2.82
CA ASP A 39 9.00 -11.23 -3.78
C ASP A 39 8.59 -9.84 -3.30
N ILE A 40 8.00 -9.03 -4.17
CA ILE A 40 7.49 -7.70 -3.87
C ILE A 40 5.96 -7.72 -3.98
N SER A 41 5.25 -7.25 -2.95
CA SER A 41 3.78 -7.28 -2.91
C SER A 41 3.16 -6.62 -4.13
N GLU A 42 2.15 -7.21 -4.78
CA GLU A 42 1.46 -6.55 -5.89
C GLU A 42 0.77 -5.23 -5.45
N GLN A 43 0.63 -4.28 -6.39
CA GLN A 43 -0.08 -3.02 -6.14
C GLN A 43 -0.75 -2.49 -7.42
N ARG A 44 -1.83 -1.73 -7.24
CA ARG A 44 -2.49 -0.94 -8.28
C ARG A 44 -2.74 0.47 -7.76
N ILE A 45 -2.50 1.48 -8.60
CA ILE A 45 -2.76 2.88 -8.26
C ILE A 45 -4.21 3.20 -8.66
N LEU A 46 -4.94 3.81 -7.74
CA LEU A 46 -6.32 4.26 -7.95
C LEU A 46 -6.39 5.77 -7.73
N ASP A 47 -7.01 6.47 -8.67
CA ASP A 47 -7.34 7.90 -8.54
C ASP A 47 -8.77 8.05 -8.02
N PHE A 48 -8.90 8.36 -6.72
CA PHE A 48 -10.19 8.57 -6.08
C PHE A 48 -10.82 9.94 -6.41
N CYS A 49 -10.08 10.86 -7.06
CA CYS A 49 -10.61 12.16 -7.45
C CYS A 49 -11.52 12.10 -8.69
N GLN A 50 -11.49 11.00 -9.45
CA GLN A 50 -12.35 10.81 -10.62
C GLN A 50 -13.75 10.33 -10.22
N PRO A 51 -14.82 10.84 -10.86
CA PRO A 51 -16.15 10.24 -10.76
C PRO A 51 -16.12 8.75 -11.14
N GLY A 52 -16.76 7.90 -10.35
CA GLY A 52 -16.80 6.46 -10.61
C GLY A 52 -15.56 5.67 -10.16
N SER A 53 -14.63 6.30 -9.43
CA SER A 53 -13.43 5.65 -8.87
C SER A 53 -13.70 4.48 -7.92
N GLN A 54 -14.93 4.36 -7.42
CA GLN A 54 -15.38 3.21 -6.64
C GLN A 54 -15.40 1.91 -7.45
N THR A 55 -15.82 1.94 -8.71
CA THR A 55 -15.95 0.72 -9.54
C THR A 55 -14.61 0.01 -9.77
N PRO A 56 -13.49 0.71 -10.08
CA PRO A 56 -12.18 0.09 -10.10
C PRO A 56 -11.79 -0.62 -8.79
N LEU A 57 -12.07 -0.01 -7.64
CA LEU A 57 -11.79 -0.61 -6.33
C LEU A 57 -12.60 -1.89 -6.10
N GLU A 58 -13.89 -1.86 -6.43
CA GLU A 58 -14.79 -3.02 -6.34
C GLU A 58 -14.31 -4.18 -7.22
N ASN A 59 -13.87 -3.89 -8.45
CA ASN A 59 -13.34 -4.90 -9.35
C ASN A 59 -12.07 -5.56 -8.78
N ILE A 60 -11.11 -4.76 -8.28
CA ILE A 60 -9.89 -5.28 -7.65
C ILE A 60 -10.25 -6.12 -6.41
N PHE A 61 -11.24 -5.68 -5.63
CA PHE A 61 -11.68 -6.42 -4.46
C PHE A 61 -12.36 -7.75 -4.84
N ALA A 62 -13.17 -7.78 -5.90
CA ALA A 62 -13.77 -8.99 -6.44
C ALA A 62 -12.72 -9.99 -6.95
N GLU A 63 -11.69 -9.49 -7.65
CA GLU A 63 -10.53 -10.31 -8.06
C GLU A 63 -9.82 -10.92 -6.84
N GLY A 64 -9.58 -10.13 -5.79
CA GLY A 64 -8.97 -10.62 -4.56
C GLY A 64 -9.82 -11.69 -3.85
N ILE A 65 -11.14 -11.53 -3.82
CA ILE A 65 -12.06 -12.56 -3.30
C ILE A 65 -11.97 -13.84 -4.13
N ALA A 66 -11.99 -13.75 -5.46
CA ALA A 66 -11.88 -14.90 -6.36
C ALA A 66 -10.55 -15.64 -6.17
N ALA A 67 -9.46 -14.89 -5.94
CA ALA A 67 -8.13 -15.41 -5.61
C ALA A 67 -7.98 -15.86 -4.15
N ARG A 68 -9.04 -15.79 -3.33
CA ARG A 68 -9.05 -16.14 -1.90
C ARG A 68 -8.06 -15.34 -1.05
N TRP A 69 -7.78 -14.11 -1.44
CA TRP A 69 -7.02 -13.17 -0.61
C TRP A 69 -7.81 -12.79 0.64
N GLU A 70 -7.11 -12.52 1.73
CA GLU A 70 -7.73 -12.10 3.00
C GLU A 70 -8.40 -10.72 2.89
N GLY A 71 -7.81 -9.85 2.07
CA GLY A 71 -8.27 -8.48 1.88
C GLY A 71 -7.24 -7.64 1.13
N LEU A 72 -7.53 -6.35 1.04
CA LEU A 72 -6.65 -5.35 0.42
C LEU A 72 -6.14 -4.38 1.48
N VAL A 73 -4.96 -3.80 1.23
CA VAL A 73 -4.42 -2.69 2.02
C VAL A 73 -4.39 -1.45 1.13
N LEU A 74 -5.09 -0.41 1.53
CA LEU A 74 -5.09 0.91 0.91
C LEU A 74 -4.07 1.80 1.62
N LYS A 75 -3.19 2.43 0.83
CA LYS A 75 -2.20 3.40 1.28
C LYS A 75 -2.27 4.63 0.39
N GLY A 76 -2.25 5.83 0.97
CA GLY A 76 -2.16 7.07 0.20
C GLY A 76 -0.81 7.17 -0.50
N CYS A 77 -0.81 7.54 -1.80
CA CYS A 77 0.42 7.64 -2.59
C CYS A 77 1.39 8.69 -2.03
N GLU A 78 0.84 9.79 -1.52
CA GLU A 78 1.62 10.92 -1.00
C GLU A 78 1.92 10.83 0.50
N ASP A 79 1.49 9.76 1.18
CA ASP A 79 1.60 9.67 2.64
C ASP A 79 3.01 9.20 3.07
N PRO A 80 3.75 10.03 3.82
CA PRO A 80 4.94 9.58 4.53
C PRO A 80 4.55 8.81 5.81
N TYR A 81 5.47 8.04 6.38
CA TYR A 81 5.25 7.44 7.70
C TYR A 81 5.26 8.48 8.82
N PHE A 82 6.02 9.57 8.66
CA PHE A 82 6.06 10.69 9.59
C PHE A 82 5.89 12.01 8.85
N THR A 83 4.95 12.85 9.32
CA THR A 83 4.84 14.26 8.92
C THR A 83 5.55 15.12 9.99
N ILE A 84 6.50 15.97 9.57
CA ILE A 84 7.31 16.79 10.51
C ILE A 84 6.53 18.01 11.02
N PHE A 85 5.39 18.35 10.41
CA PHE A 85 4.56 19.47 10.84
C PHE A 85 3.10 19.02 10.99
N PRO A 86 2.49 19.16 12.18
CA PRO A 86 1.05 19.04 12.32
C PRO A 86 0.42 20.32 11.75
N SER A 87 0.04 20.33 10.47
CA SER A 87 -0.97 21.27 10.02
C SER A 87 -2.31 20.82 10.62
N GLN A 88 -2.99 21.75 11.26
CA GLN A 88 -4.15 21.54 12.15
C GLN A 88 -5.41 20.94 11.50
N GLN A 89 -5.31 20.28 10.34
CA GLN A 89 -6.45 19.75 9.57
C GLN A 89 -6.25 18.37 8.94
N MET A 90 -5.06 17.76 8.98
CA MET A 90 -4.88 16.40 8.47
C MET A 90 -4.74 15.43 9.64
N ALA A 91 -5.65 14.45 9.70
CA ALA A 91 -5.53 13.31 10.61
C ALA A 91 -4.12 12.72 10.49
N PRO A 92 -3.48 12.28 11.59
CA PRO A 92 -2.12 11.76 11.56
C PRO A 92 -2.03 10.67 10.48
N GLY A 93 -1.17 10.92 9.49
CA GLY A 93 -1.00 10.15 8.24
C GLY A 93 -0.36 8.77 8.48
N VAL A 94 -0.92 8.01 9.41
CA VAL A 94 -0.53 6.63 9.73
C VAL A 94 -1.77 5.76 9.58
N ALA A 95 -2.40 5.76 8.42
CA ALA A 95 -3.57 4.93 8.18
C ALA A 95 -3.40 4.14 6.89
N GLY A 96 -2.72 2.99 6.99
CA GLY A 96 -3.08 1.90 6.09
C GLY A 96 -4.51 1.49 6.42
N LEU A 97 -5.45 1.67 5.50
CA LEU A 97 -6.80 1.13 5.67
C LEU A 97 -6.80 -0.30 5.13
N SER A 98 -7.34 -1.25 5.89
CA SER A 98 -7.54 -2.62 5.39
C SER A 98 -9.01 -2.82 5.02
N LEU A 99 -9.24 -3.29 3.79
CA LEU A 99 -10.55 -3.74 3.33
C LEU A 99 -10.60 -5.26 3.38
N LYS A 100 -11.56 -5.81 4.13
CA LYS A 100 -11.75 -7.26 4.30
C LYS A 100 -13.20 -7.62 3.97
N LYS A 101 -13.41 -8.84 3.48
CA LYS A 101 -14.76 -9.38 3.28
C LYS A 101 -15.39 -9.67 4.64
N THR A 102 -16.61 -9.21 4.87
CA THR A 102 -17.39 -9.62 6.05
C THR A 102 -17.81 -11.07 5.88
N ILE A 103 -17.32 -11.96 6.75
CA ILE A 103 -17.80 -13.33 6.85
C ILE A 103 -19.04 -13.29 7.75
N SER A 104 -20.23 -13.26 7.14
CA SER A 104 -21.45 -13.53 7.89
C SER A 104 -21.48 -15.02 8.21
N GLN A 105 -21.31 -15.38 9.48
CA GLN A 105 -21.57 -16.74 9.94
C GLN A 105 -23.07 -17.00 9.75
N VAL A 106 -23.40 -18.03 8.97
CA VAL A 106 -24.74 -18.62 8.87
C VAL A 106 -24.78 -19.81 9.82
#